data_AF-A0A526UXU3-F1
#
_entry.id   AF-A0A526UXU3-F1
#
_cell.length_a   1.000
_cell.length_b   1.000
_cell.length_c   1.000
_cell.angle_alpha   90.00
_cell.angle_beta   90.00
_cell.angle_gamma   90.00
#
_symmetry.space_group_name_H-M   'P 1'
#
loop_
_entity.id
_entity.type
_entity.pdbx_description
1 polymer ?
#
loop_
_entity_poly.entity_id
_entity_poly.type
_entity_poly.pdbx_seq_one_letter_code
_entity_poly.pdbx_strand_id
1 'polypeptide(L)' 'MPSTTAITAPQLSRLIGLPGAPVIVDVRIDEDFDADPRLLPASCRRDFKTVSTWAAAFAGKPVAVVCQKG' A
#
# COMPACT_ATOMS: atom_id res chain seq x y z
N MET A 1 -2.75 -20.31 0.84
CA MET A 1 -4.06 -20.13 0.16
C MET A 1 -4.02 -18.81 -0.59
N PRO A 2 -4.52 -18.72 -1.83
CA PRO A 2 -4.72 -17.43 -2.48
C PRO A 2 -5.79 -16.66 -1.71
N SER A 3 -5.44 -15.52 -1.11
CA SER A 3 -6.43 -14.60 -0.56
C SER A 3 -7.10 -13.87 -1.73
N THR A 4 -8.42 -13.77 -1.72
CA THR A 4 -9.19 -13.07 -2.76
C THR A 4 -8.91 -11.56 -2.78
N THR A 5 -8.28 -11.02 -1.74
CA THR A 5 -7.95 -9.60 -1.59
C THR A 5 -6.45 -9.30 -1.65
N ALA A 6 -5.59 -10.32 -1.83
CA ALA A 6 -4.14 -10.12 -1.92
C ALA A 6 -3.66 -10.24 -3.37
N ILE A 7 -2.72 -9.36 -3.74
CA ILE A 7 -1.99 -9.43 -4.99
C ILE A 7 -0.49 -9.58 -4.69
N THR A 8 0.22 -10.21 -5.61
CA THR A 8 1.68 -10.38 -5.54
C THR A 8 2.41 -9.12 -6.00
N ALA A 9 3.67 -8.93 -5.60
CA ALA A 9 4.50 -7.81 -6.06
C ALA A 9 4.61 -7.72 -7.60
N PRO A 10 4.75 -8.84 -8.36
CA PRO A 10 4.69 -8.79 -9.82
C PRO A 10 3.34 -8.33 -10.39
N GLN A 11 2.22 -8.65 -9.73
CA GLN A 11 0.90 -8.15 -10.13
C GLN A 11 0.79 -6.64 -9.89
N LEU A 12 1.24 -6.15 -8.73
CA LEU A 12 1.27 -4.72 -8.44
C LEU A 12 2.16 -3.96 -9.43
N SER A 13 3.36 -4.47 -9.71
CA SER A 13 4.32 -3.84 -10.64
C SER A 13 3.72 -3.61 -12.04
N ARG A 14 2.87 -4.53 -12.53
CA ARG A 14 2.17 -4.40 -13.81
C ARG A 14 1.07 -3.33 -13.82
N LEU A 15 0.58 -2.90 -12.66
CA LEU A 15 -0.45 -1.86 -12.53
C LEU A 15 0.15 -0.46 -12.40
N ILE A 16 1.40 -0.35 -11.93
CA ILE A 16 2.07 0.94 -11.73
C ILE A 16 2.24 1.65 -13.07
N GLY A 17 1.84 2.93 -13.13
CA GLY A 17 1.94 3.77 -14.33
C GLY A 17 0.74 3.67 -15.30
N LEU A 18 -0.25 2.82 -15.02
CA LEU A 18 -1.49 2.75 -15.78
C LEU A 18 -2.54 3.76 -15.27
N PRO A 19 -3.51 4.18 -16.10
CA PRO A 19 -4.61 5.03 -15.65
C PRO A 19 -5.43 4.45 -14.48
N GLY A 20 -5.46 3.12 -14.36
CA GLY A 20 -6.11 2.39 -13.26
C GLY A 20 -5.17 1.98 -12.14
N ALA A 21 -3.98 2.57 -12.04
CA ALA A 21 -3.01 2.24 -10.99
C ALA A 21 -3.64 2.43 -9.60
N PRO A 22 -3.53 1.43 -8.70
CA PRO A 22 -4.02 1.56 -7.34
C PRO A 22 -3.22 2.61 -6.58
N VAL A 23 -3.87 3.28 -5.63
CA VAL A 23 -3.15 4.06 -4.62
C VAL A 23 -2.40 3.10 -3.72
N ILE A 24 -1.08 3.30 -3.60
CA ILE A 24 -0.25 2.49 -2.72
C ILE A 24 -0.20 3.14 -1.34
N VAL A 25 -0.66 2.42 -0.32
CA VAL A 25 -0.59 2.85 1.08
C VAL A 25 0.41 1.97 1.81
N ASP A 26 1.51 2.58 2.25
CA ASP A 26 2.52 1.93 3.07
C ASP A 26 2.14 2.08 4.54
N VAL A 27 1.89 0.95 5.20
CA VAL A 27 1.47 0.90 6.60
C VAL A 27 2.57 0.38 7.54
N ARG A 28 3.83 0.37 7.08
CA ARG A 28 4.97 0.04 7.94
C ARG A 28 5.04 0.99 9.13
N ILE A 29 5.35 0.40 10.29
CA ILE A 29 5.69 1.16 11.49
C ILE A 29 6.99 1.93 11.27
N ASP A 30 7.20 2.94 12.10
CA ASP A 30 8.39 3.79 11.99
C ASP A 30 9.68 2.98 12.11
N GLU A 31 9.75 1.99 13.00
CA GLU A 31 10.92 1.11 13.13
C GLU A 31 11.25 0.33 11.85
N ASP A 32 10.24 -0.27 11.20
CA ASP A 32 10.42 -1.02 9.94
C ASP A 32 10.80 -0.09 8.78
N PHE A 33 10.30 1.15 8.80
CA PHE A 33 10.66 2.16 7.80
C PHE A 33 12.08 2.67 8.02
N ASP A 34 12.47 2.96 9.26
CA ASP A 34 13.80 3.48 9.58
C ASP A 34 14.90 2.44 9.30
N ALA A 35 14.57 1.15 9.42
CA ALA A 35 15.45 0.05 9.01
C ALA A 35 15.66 -0.04 7.49
N ASP A 36 14.66 0.33 6.68
CA ASP A 36 14.77 0.45 5.21
C ASP A 36 13.92 1.63 4.67
N PRO A 37 14.49 2.85 4.61
CA PRO A 37 13.75 4.09 4.33
C PRO A 37 13.48 4.29 2.83
N ARG A 38 13.22 3.20 2.11
CA ARG A 38 12.79 3.22 0.71
C ARG A 38 11.27 3.20 0.64
N LEU A 39 10.72 3.86 -0.38
CA LEU A 39 9.30 3.87 -0.66
C LEU A 39 9.03 3.29 -2.05
N LEU A 40 7.86 2.66 -2.20
CA LEU A 40 7.37 2.33 -3.53
C LEU A 40 7.00 3.61 -4.28
N PRO A 41 7.16 3.66 -5.62
CA PRO A 41 6.77 4.81 -6.41
C PRO A 41 5.31 5.23 -6.14
N ALA A 42 5.08 6.52 -5.93
CA ALA A 42 3.77 7.10 -5.61
C ALA A 42 3.07 6.52 -4.36
N SER A 43 3.80 5.82 -3.48
CA SER A 43 3.26 5.37 -2.21
C SER A 43 3.15 6.51 -1.19
N CYS A 44 2.16 6.41 -0.33
CA CYS A 44 1.99 7.30 0.82
C CYS A 44 2.04 6.50 2.11
N ARG A 45 2.81 6.98 3.09
CA ARG A 45 2.86 6.36 4.42
C ARG A 45 1.64 6.77 5.24
N ARG A 46 1.00 5.79 5.88
CA ARG A 46 -0.12 5.99 6.81
C ARG A 46 -0.02 5.00 7.95
N ASP A 47 -0.25 5.46 9.18
CA ASP A 47 -0.28 4.57 10.33
C ASP A 47 -1.50 3.61 10.23
N PHE A 48 -1.22 2.31 10.37
CA PHE A 48 -2.23 1.26 10.41
C PHE A 48 -3.19 1.40 11.61
N LYS A 49 -2.74 2.03 12.71
CA LYS A 49 -3.58 2.23 13.90
C LYS A 49 -4.66 3.27 13.69
N THR A 50 -4.42 4.22 12.78
CA THR A 50 -5.35 5.32 12.51
C THR A 50 -6.13 5.13 11.21
N VAL A 51 -6.30 3.90 10.72
CA VAL A 51 -7.01 3.62 9.44
C VAL A 51 -8.38 4.31 9.38
N SER A 52 -9.12 4.31 10.48
CA SER A 52 -10.43 4.96 10.57
C SER A 52 -10.41 6.46 10.26
N THR A 53 -9.27 7.14 10.44
CA THR A 53 -9.16 8.59 10.23
C THR A 53 -8.85 8.97 8.80
N TRP A 54 -8.23 8.08 8.02
CA TRP A 54 -7.75 8.38 6.67
C TRP A 54 -8.34 7.50 5.57
N ALA A 55 -8.91 6.34 5.87
CA ALA A 55 -9.42 5.40 4.86
C ALA A 55 -10.49 6.01 3.95
N ALA A 56 -11.34 6.88 4.52
CA ALA A 56 -12.40 7.56 3.77
C ALA A 56 -11.87 8.41 2.61
N ALA A 57 -10.61 8.90 2.68
CA ALA A 57 -9.98 9.67 1.60
C ALA A 57 -9.72 8.85 0.33
N PHE A 58 -9.75 7.51 0.43
CA PHE A 58 -9.52 6.60 -0.68
C PHE A 58 -10.79 5.90 -1.18
N ALA A 59 -11.97 6.31 -0.68
CA ALA A 59 -13.24 5.76 -1.12
C ALA A 59 -13.41 5.90 -2.64
N GLY A 60 -13.84 4.81 -3.30
CA GLY A 60 -14.04 4.75 -4.75
C GLY A 60 -12.78 4.59 -5.59
N LYS A 61 -11.59 4.44 -4.98
CA LYS A 61 -10.33 4.18 -5.68
C LYS A 61 -9.83 2.76 -5.39
N PRO A 62 -9.15 2.10 -6.36
CA PRO A 62 -8.41 0.89 -6.06
C PRO A 62 -7.23 1.23 -5.13
N VAL A 63 -7.07 0.44 -4.06
CA VAL A 63 -6.01 0.64 -3.06
C VAL A 63 -5.22 -0.64 -2.89
N ALA A 64 -3.89 -0.53 -2.92
CA ALA A 64 -2.97 -1.59 -2.56
C ALA A 64 -2.28 -1.20 -1.24
N VAL A 65 -2.46 -2.01 -0.21
CA VAL A 65 -1.81 -1.81 1.09
C VAL A 65 -0.57 -2.68 1.15
N VAL A 66 0.55 -2.11 1.60
CA VAL A 66 1.82 -2.81 1.75
C VAL A 66 2.34 -2.71 3.17
N CYS A 67 2.81 -3.82 3.74
CA CYS A 67 3.52 -3.85 5.01
C CYS A 67 4.90 -4.51 4.84
N GLN A 68 5.66 -4.63 5.94
CA GLN A 68 7.01 -5.20 5.88
C GLN A 68 7.04 -6.69 5.49
N LYS A 69 5.93 -7.42 5.69
CA LYS A 69 5.86 -8.87 5.46
C LYS A 69 4.99 -9.27 4.26
N GLY A 70 4.57 -8.30 3.45
CA GLY A 70 3.53 -8.46 2.43
C GLY A 70 2.25 -7.80 2.89
#